data_AF-A0A1T3F1D3-F1
#
_entry.id   AF-A0A1T3F1D3-F1
#
_cell.length_a   1.000
_cell.length_b   1.000
_cell.length_c   1.000
_cell.angle_alpha   90.00
_cell.angle_beta   90.00
_cell.angle_gamma   90.00
#
_symmetry.space_group_name_H-M   'P 1'
#
loop_
_entity.id
_entity.type
_entity.pdbx_description
1 polymer ?
#
loop_
_entity_poly.entity_id
_entity_poly.type
_entity_poly.pdbx_seq_one_letter_code
_entity_poly.pdbx_strand_id
1 'polypeptide(L)'
;MKIIRLVLTIIHLAIFFALSAMLLNSIVPPKVFKWFNFISLAFPPLIITYIVLTIIWIASWKKRAIVFLIGLLLFFNPIRRWVNYSPNNKQGNLKLITYNIHSGNDVPTLKAFIEGETPDIVFIQEKGYHNKESLTFSGLKNVTEERVISIYSRYPIKKSGEVINDGSNGHSLYADIDVNGKMIRFINIYLEPFYLKKDMLRPTRDNKINEEKARILGSRMAESFRIHQDQVAEIRSFITDSPYPVIIGGDFNSVPSSYEYYHLSKNLNDAFMDAGSGSATSFHDYKFPIRIDYLFSSPEIKATSYTVKRDLKISDHFPVISSFKIK
;
A
#
# COMPACT_ATOMS: atom_id res chain seq x y z
N MET A 1 41.24 4.20 14.79
CA MET A 1 39.89 4.06 15.41
C MET A 1 39.04 5.34 15.43
N LYS A 2 39.59 6.54 15.68
CA LYS A 2 38.78 7.79 15.71
C LYS A 2 38.14 8.14 14.35
N ILE A 3 38.88 7.98 13.26
CA ILE A 3 38.41 8.26 11.89
C ILE A 3 37.22 7.36 11.51
N ILE A 4 37.34 6.04 11.68
CA ILE A 4 36.25 5.09 11.43
C ILE A 4 34.98 5.49 12.20
N ARG A 5 35.13 5.85 13.47
CA ARG A 5 34.02 6.29 14.32
C ARG A 5 33.37 7.57 13.81
N LEU A 6 34.15 8.51 13.27
CA LEU A 6 33.64 9.74 12.65
C LEU A 6 32.85 9.40 11.39
N VAL A 7 33.42 8.59 10.49
CA VAL A 7 32.77 8.16 9.24
C VAL A 7 31.43 7.48 9.51
N LEU A 8 31.39 6.50 10.44
CA LEU A 8 30.15 5.84 10.82
C LEU A 8 29.12 6.81 11.42
N THR A 9 29.55 7.86 12.12
CA THR A 9 28.63 8.88 12.66
C THR A 9 28.04 9.72 11.53
N ILE A 10 28.86 10.11 10.56
CA ILE A 10 28.41 10.88 9.39
C ILE A 10 27.39 10.05 8.59
N ILE A 11 27.67 8.77 8.34
CA ILE A 11 26.73 7.86 7.67
C ILE A 11 25.42 7.77 8.47
N HIS A 12 25.50 7.59 9.79
CA HIS A 12 24.30 7.46 10.61
C HIS A 12 23.44 8.74 10.62
N LEU A 13 24.08 9.91 10.65
CA LEU A 13 23.41 11.21 10.52
C LEU A 13 22.79 11.38 9.12
N ALA A 14 23.51 11.01 8.06
CA ALA A 14 22.96 11.07 6.71
C ALA A 14 21.70 10.20 6.56
N ILE A 15 21.71 8.99 7.12
CA ILE A 15 20.54 8.11 7.15
C ILE A 15 19.41 8.73 7.98
N PHE A 16 19.72 9.29 9.16
CA PHE A 16 18.73 10.00 9.98
C PHE A 16 18.02 11.12 9.19
N PHE A 17 18.79 11.96 8.51
CA PHE A 17 18.25 13.08 7.74
C PHE A 17 17.49 12.61 6.50
N ALA A 18 17.94 11.56 5.81
CA ALA A 18 17.19 10.97 4.72
C ALA A 18 15.84 10.43 5.19
N LEU A 19 15.82 9.61 6.25
CA LEU A 19 14.59 9.07 6.84
C LEU A 19 13.66 10.17 7.38
N SER A 20 14.21 11.26 7.90
CA SER A 20 13.42 12.43 8.33
C SER A 20 12.83 13.18 7.15
N ALA A 21 13.61 13.36 6.07
CA ALA A 21 13.15 14.00 4.84
C ALA A 21 12.02 13.23 4.15
N MET A 22 12.00 11.89 4.25
CA MET A 22 10.88 11.07 3.80
C MET A 22 9.53 11.50 4.41
N LEU A 23 9.52 11.98 5.66
CA LEU A 23 8.29 12.42 6.33
C LEU A 23 7.67 13.66 5.67
N LEU A 24 8.47 14.41 4.89
CA LEU A 24 8.01 15.57 4.12
C LEU A 24 7.10 15.18 2.95
N ASN A 25 6.99 13.90 2.57
CA ASN A 25 5.96 13.42 1.65
C ASN A 25 4.53 13.74 2.12
N SER A 26 4.33 14.05 3.40
CA SER A 26 3.02 14.48 3.93
C SER A 26 2.58 15.88 3.50
N ILE A 27 3.50 16.67 2.93
CA ILE A 27 3.28 18.07 2.56
C ILE A 27 3.91 18.47 1.22
N VAL A 28 5.04 17.87 0.84
CA VAL A 28 5.78 18.18 -0.40
C VAL A 28 5.40 17.17 -1.48
N PRO A 29 4.77 17.62 -2.57
CA PRO A 29 4.31 16.73 -3.61
C PRO A 29 5.43 16.31 -4.60
N PRO A 30 5.33 15.14 -5.27
CA PRO A 30 6.37 14.63 -6.15
C PRO A 30 6.73 15.52 -7.34
N LYS A 31 5.78 16.30 -7.88
CA LYS A 31 6.05 17.29 -8.95
C LYS A 31 7.00 18.41 -8.49
N VAL A 32 7.05 18.70 -7.19
CA VAL A 32 8.00 19.66 -6.60
C VAL A 32 9.31 18.97 -6.24
N PHE A 33 9.25 17.85 -5.49
CA PHE A 33 10.45 17.14 -5.06
C PHE A 33 10.26 15.62 -4.94
N LYS A 34 10.43 14.92 -6.07
CA LYS A 34 10.26 13.46 -6.19
C LYS A 34 11.15 12.58 -5.30
N TRP A 35 12.29 13.10 -4.82
CA TRP A 35 13.27 12.29 -4.09
C TRP A 35 12.75 11.76 -2.76
N PHE A 36 11.76 12.41 -2.15
CA PHE A 36 11.15 11.90 -0.92
C PHE A 36 10.41 10.57 -1.15
N ASN A 37 9.72 10.37 -2.27
CA ASN A 37 9.10 9.09 -2.62
C ASN A 37 10.16 7.97 -2.85
N PHE A 38 11.30 8.31 -3.47
CA PHE A 38 12.41 7.35 -3.60
C PHE A 38 12.98 6.93 -2.24
N ILE A 39 13.05 7.83 -1.26
CA ILE A 39 13.48 7.47 0.10
C ILE A 39 12.47 6.52 0.76
N SER A 40 11.15 6.72 0.55
CA SER A 40 10.13 5.79 1.03
C SER A 40 10.33 4.38 0.48
N LEU A 41 10.68 4.26 -0.82
CA LEU A 41 11.01 2.97 -1.43
C LEU A 41 12.26 2.34 -0.81
N ALA A 42 13.27 3.14 -0.48
CA ALA A 42 14.49 2.71 0.18
C ALA A 42 14.36 2.56 1.72
N PHE A 43 13.16 2.77 2.29
CA PHE A 43 12.99 2.80 3.74
C PHE A 43 13.46 1.52 4.46
N PRO A 44 13.07 0.29 4.04
CA PRO A 44 13.46 -0.91 4.77
C PRO A 44 14.99 -1.09 4.95
N PRO A 45 15.84 -1.04 3.89
CA PRO A 45 17.28 -1.13 4.09
C PRO A 45 17.86 0.06 4.87
N LEU A 46 17.31 1.27 4.73
CA LEU A 46 17.79 2.44 5.46
C LEU A 46 17.53 2.33 6.97
N ILE A 47 16.32 1.95 7.38
CA ILE A 47 15.97 1.82 8.80
C ILE A 47 16.69 0.63 9.46
N ILE A 48 16.88 -0.48 8.74
CA ILE A 48 17.68 -1.61 9.23
C ILE A 48 19.12 -1.15 9.47
N THR A 49 19.72 -0.42 8.52
CA THR A 49 21.07 0.12 8.68
C THR A 49 21.17 1.08 9.85
N TYR A 50 20.17 1.96 10.04
CA TYR A 50 20.07 2.86 11.19
C TYR A 50 20.05 2.10 12.53
N ILE A 51 19.24 1.05 12.63
CA ILE A 51 19.15 0.22 13.84
C ILE A 51 20.47 -0.51 14.10
N VAL A 52 21.10 -1.11 13.08
CA VAL A 52 22.40 -1.80 13.21
C VAL A 52 23.48 -0.83 13.69
N LEU A 53 23.58 0.36 13.12
CA LEU A 53 24.53 1.39 13.57
C LEU A 53 24.25 1.81 15.02
N THR A 54 22.98 1.94 15.40
CA THR A 54 22.59 2.22 16.79
C THR A 54 23.07 1.13 17.75
N ILE A 55 22.86 -0.15 17.40
CA ILE A 55 23.34 -1.30 18.19
C ILE A 55 24.86 -1.29 18.32
N ILE A 56 25.60 -0.99 17.24
CA ILE A 56 27.06 -0.86 17.27
C ILE A 56 27.51 0.21 18.28
N TRP A 57 26.79 1.34 18.37
CA TRP A 57 27.11 2.39 19.34
C TRP A 57 26.82 1.99 20.79
N ILE A 58 25.74 1.26 21.02
CA ILE A 58 25.39 0.69 22.33
C ILE A 58 26.48 -0.29 22.77
N ALA A 59 26.80 -1.27 21.93
CA ALA A 59 27.85 -2.26 22.21
C ALA A 59 29.24 -1.63 22.40
N SER A 60 29.50 -0.49 21.75
CA SER A 60 30.75 0.27 21.88
C SER A 60 30.75 1.26 23.06
N TRP A 61 29.71 1.27 23.89
CA TRP A 61 29.52 2.17 25.04
C TRP A 61 29.72 3.65 24.67
N LYS A 62 29.16 4.09 23.54
CA LYS A 62 29.27 5.48 23.09
C LYS A 62 28.04 6.28 23.45
N LYS A 63 28.23 7.43 24.10
CA LYS A 63 27.14 8.35 24.50
C LYS A 63 26.22 8.75 23.33
N ARG A 64 26.73 8.83 22.10
CA ARG A 64 25.93 9.08 20.88
C ARG A 64 24.86 8.01 20.61
N ALA A 65 24.97 6.81 21.20
CA ALA A 65 23.94 5.79 21.13
C ALA A 65 22.59 6.33 21.63
N ILE A 66 22.61 7.15 22.70
CA ILE A 66 21.39 7.76 23.27
C ILE A 66 20.71 8.66 22.26
N VAL A 67 21.48 9.48 21.52
CA VAL A 67 20.94 10.40 20.49
C VAL A 67 20.24 9.63 19.39
N PHE A 68 20.85 8.56 18.85
CA PHE A 68 20.25 7.78 17.79
C PHE A 68 19.11 6.87 18.27
N LEU A 69 19.16 6.42 19.52
CA LEU A 69 18.07 5.68 20.14
C LEU A 69 16.82 6.57 20.30
N ILE A 70 16.99 7.81 20.77
CA ILE A 70 15.90 8.80 20.82
C ILE A 70 15.42 9.12 19.40
N GLY A 71 16.34 9.26 18.44
CA GLY A 71 15.99 9.47 17.03
C GLY A 71 15.12 8.36 16.44
N LEU A 72 15.27 7.11 16.90
CA LEU A 72 14.42 5.99 16.45
C LEU A 72 12.94 6.17 16.80
N LEU A 73 12.62 6.92 17.87
CA LEU A 73 11.22 7.21 18.25
C LEU A 73 10.48 7.98 17.14
N LEU A 74 11.18 8.84 16.40
CA LEU A 74 10.60 9.56 15.25
C LEU A 74 10.13 8.60 14.15
N PHE A 75 10.76 7.43 14.03
CA PHE A 75 10.47 6.43 13.01
C PHE A 75 9.59 5.29 13.51
N PHE A 76 9.06 5.37 14.73
CA PHE A 76 8.22 4.32 15.30
C PHE A 76 6.98 4.03 14.42
N ASN A 77 6.22 5.07 14.05
CA ASN A 77 5.06 4.90 13.18
C ASN A 77 5.46 4.45 11.75
N PRO A 78 6.46 5.07 11.08
CA PRO A 78 6.98 4.56 9.82
C PRO A 78 7.35 3.07 9.86
N ILE A 79 8.04 2.59 10.90
CA ILE A 79 8.35 1.16 11.08
C ILE A 79 7.07 0.34 11.19
N ARG A 80 6.12 0.78 12.03
CA ARG A 80 4.83 0.09 12.23
C ARG A 80 4.02 -0.08 10.95
N ARG A 81 4.16 0.81 9.96
CA ARG A 81 3.47 0.68 8.67
C ARG A 81 3.95 -0.50 7.83
N TRP A 82 5.13 -1.05 8.13
CA TRP A 82 5.71 -2.23 7.47
C TRP A 82 5.56 -3.49 8.32
N VAL A 83 5.84 -3.39 9.62
CA VAL A 83 5.76 -4.50 10.58
C VAL A 83 5.06 -4.00 11.83
N ASN A 84 3.92 -4.60 12.16
CA ASN A 84 3.11 -4.20 13.30
C ASN A 84 2.86 -5.39 14.23
N TYR A 85 2.44 -5.09 15.45
CA TYR A 85 1.91 -6.08 16.37
C TYR A 85 0.69 -5.48 17.07
N SER A 86 -0.49 -5.95 16.69
CA SER A 86 -1.74 -5.63 17.37
C SER A 86 -2.30 -6.91 18.00
N PRO A 87 -2.44 -6.97 19.35
CA PRO A 87 -2.91 -8.18 20.03
C PRO A 87 -4.42 -8.41 19.89
N ASN A 88 -5.17 -7.43 19.35
CA ASN A 88 -6.63 -7.46 19.31
C ASN A 88 -7.13 -8.02 17.98
N ASN A 89 -7.53 -9.31 17.99
CA ASN A 89 -8.42 -9.88 16.99
C ASN A 89 -9.83 -9.93 17.58
N LYS A 90 -10.66 -8.92 17.28
CA LYS A 90 -12.08 -8.91 17.67
C LYS A 90 -12.94 -9.30 16.47
N GLN A 91 -14.12 -9.86 16.72
CA GLN A 91 -15.05 -10.17 15.66
C GLN A 91 -15.59 -8.87 15.05
N GLY A 92 -15.33 -8.66 13.77
CA GLY A 92 -15.96 -7.62 12.95
C GLY A 92 -17.27 -8.13 12.37
N ASN A 93 -18.06 -7.22 11.81
CA ASN A 93 -19.34 -7.52 11.15
C ASN A 93 -19.37 -7.13 9.66
N LEU A 94 -18.24 -6.69 9.11
CA LEU A 94 -18.02 -6.50 7.68
C LEU A 94 -16.64 -7.02 7.29
N LYS A 95 -16.58 -8.06 6.46
CA LYS A 95 -15.33 -8.62 5.92
C LYS A 95 -15.09 -8.12 4.49
N LEU A 96 -13.92 -7.53 4.25
CA LEU A 96 -13.51 -7.01 2.94
C LEU A 96 -12.19 -7.66 2.51
N ILE A 97 -12.15 -8.11 1.25
CA ILE A 97 -10.93 -8.60 0.59
C ILE A 97 -10.54 -7.65 -0.53
N THR A 98 -9.30 -7.20 -0.58
CA THR A 98 -8.74 -6.55 -1.76
C THR A 98 -7.66 -7.42 -2.38
N TYR A 99 -7.70 -7.59 -3.70
CA TYR A 99 -6.78 -8.47 -4.39
C TYR A 99 -6.55 -8.07 -5.85
N ASN A 100 -5.30 -7.73 -6.16
CA ASN A 100 -4.82 -7.64 -7.53
C ASN A 100 -4.56 -9.05 -8.07
N ILE A 101 -5.29 -9.45 -9.11
CA ILE A 101 -5.29 -10.83 -9.62
C ILE A 101 -4.38 -11.06 -10.84
N HIS A 102 -3.58 -10.06 -11.23
CA HIS A 102 -2.58 -10.16 -12.31
C HIS A 102 -3.11 -10.86 -13.58
N SER A 103 -4.14 -10.26 -14.20
CA SER A 103 -4.87 -10.79 -15.37
C SER A 103 -5.80 -11.99 -15.11
N GLY A 104 -5.86 -12.52 -13.90
CA GLY A 104 -6.83 -13.56 -13.54
C GLY A 104 -6.56 -14.93 -14.18
N ASN A 105 -5.29 -15.34 -14.24
CA ASN A 105 -4.88 -16.57 -14.95
C ASN A 105 -5.43 -17.87 -14.33
N ASP A 106 -5.80 -17.88 -13.04
CA ASP A 106 -6.39 -19.04 -12.35
C ASP A 106 -7.72 -18.68 -11.65
N VAL A 107 -8.76 -18.48 -12.48
CA VAL A 107 -10.11 -18.14 -12.04
C VAL A 107 -10.72 -19.20 -11.09
N PRO A 108 -10.61 -20.52 -11.33
CA PRO A 108 -11.18 -21.52 -10.42
C PRO A 108 -10.61 -21.43 -9.00
N THR A 109 -9.29 -21.32 -8.85
CA THR A 109 -8.66 -21.16 -7.52
C THR A 109 -9.05 -19.83 -6.87
N LEU A 110 -9.12 -18.75 -7.65
CA LEU A 110 -9.61 -17.45 -7.16
C LEU A 110 -11.04 -17.56 -6.62
N LYS A 111 -11.96 -18.19 -7.35
CA LYS A 111 -13.35 -18.39 -6.92
C LYS A 111 -13.43 -19.21 -5.64
N ALA A 112 -12.74 -20.36 -5.60
CA ALA A 112 -12.71 -21.22 -4.42
C ALA A 112 -12.17 -20.47 -3.18
N PHE A 113 -11.15 -19.64 -3.35
CA PHE A 113 -10.61 -18.80 -2.28
C PHE A 113 -11.63 -17.76 -1.79
N ILE A 114 -12.20 -16.96 -2.70
CA ILE A 114 -13.16 -15.91 -2.32
C ILE A 114 -14.40 -16.52 -1.66
N GLU A 115 -14.95 -17.60 -2.20
CA GLU A 115 -16.13 -18.27 -1.65
C GLU A 115 -15.83 -18.94 -0.31
N GLY A 116 -14.64 -19.53 -0.13
CA GLY A 116 -14.20 -20.11 1.13
C GLY A 116 -13.97 -19.07 2.24
N GLU A 117 -13.54 -17.86 1.89
CA GLU A 117 -13.37 -16.76 2.84
C GLU A 117 -14.71 -16.10 3.22
N THR A 118 -15.79 -16.29 2.44
CA THR A 118 -17.13 -15.72 2.68
C THR A 118 -17.17 -14.20 2.93
N PRO A 119 -16.46 -13.36 2.14
CA PRO A 119 -16.43 -11.92 2.36
C PRO A 119 -17.78 -11.26 2.10
N ASP A 120 -17.96 -10.06 2.64
CA ASP A 120 -19.10 -9.21 2.36
C ASP A 120 -18.85 -8.30 1.15
N ILE A 121 -17.62 -7.81 1.00
CA ILE A 121 -17.17 -6.92 -0.07
C ILE A 121 -15.85 -7.44 -0.65
N VAL A 122 -15.67 -7.39 -1.96
CA VAL A 122 -14.41 -7.75 -2.62
C VAL A 122 -14.02 -6.67 -3.62
N PHE A 123 -12.78 -6.21 -3.50
CA PHE A 123 -12.10 -5.35 -4.46
C PHE A 123 -11.16 -6.21 -5.31
N ILE A 124 -11.36 -6.19 -6.62
CA ILE A 124 -10.47 -6.86 -7.58
C ILE A 124 -9.79 -5.79 -8.43
N GLN A 125 -8.48 -5.95 -8.66
CA GLN A 125 -7.68 -5.17 -9.59
C GLN A 125 -7.02 -6.10 -10.63
N GLU A 126 -6.65 -5.55 -11.79
CA GLU A 126 -6.09 -6.28 -12.94
C GLU A 126 -6.89 -7.52 -13.37
N LYS A 127 -8.22 -7.40 -13.52
CA LYS A 127 -9.09 -8.47 -14.07
C LYS A 127 -8.67 -9.00 -15.46
N GLY A 128 -7.80 -8.26 -16.17
CA GLY A 128 -7.24 -8.61 -17.47
C GLY A 128 -8.12 -8.13 -18.62
N TYR A 129 -7.51 -7.46 -19.60
CA TYR A 129 -8.21 -6.90 -20.78
C TYR A 129 -8.92 -7.93 -21.66
N HIS A 130 -8.54 -9.21 -21.54
CA HIS A 130 -9.04 -10.30 -22.39
C HIS A 130 -10.11 -11.17 -21.72
N ASN A 131 -10.33 -11.03 -20.41
CA ASN A 131 -11.43 -11.70 -19.71
C ASN A 131 -12.73 -10.90 -19.94
N LYS A 132 -13.40 -11.21 -21.05
CA LYS A 132 -14.68 -10.58 -21.41
C LYS A 132 -15.83 -10.97 -20.47
N GLU A 133 -15.69 -12.06 -19.74
CA GLU A 133 -16.70 -12.51 -18.78
C GLU A 133 -16.49 -11.86 -17.41
N SER A 134 -17.56 -11.29 -16.85
CA SER A 134 -17.58 -10.81 -15.47
C SER A 134 -17.33 -12.00 -14.53
N LEU A 135 -16.40 -11.83 -13.59
CA LEU A 135 -16.23 -12.81 -12.52
C LEU A 135 -17.53 -12.86 -11.69
N THR A 136 -17.91 -14.05 -11.28
CA THR A 136 -19.07 -14.30 -10.42
C THR A 136 -18.63 -15.09 -9.21
N PHE A 137 -19.10 -14.68 -8.04
CA PHE A 137 -18.80 -15.30 -6.75
C PHE A 137 -20.10 -15.57 -6.01
N SER A 138 -20.24 -16.79 -5.46
CA SER A 138 -21.40 -17.15 -4.64
C SER A 138 -21.57 -16.19 -3.45
N GLY A 139 -22.79 -15.69 -3.25
CA GLY A 139 -23.12 -14.76 -2.16
C GLY A 139 -22.82 -13.28 -2.42
N LEU A 140 -22.06 -12.93 -3.45
CA LEU A 140 -21.80 -11.54 -3.87
C LEU A 140 -22.67 -11.19 -5.08
N LYS A 141 -23.95 -10.87 -4.81
CA LYS A 141 -24.97 -10.71 -5.86
C LYS A 141 -24.89 -9.38 -6.61
N ASN A 142 -24.19 -8.38 -6.07
CA ASN A 142 -24.10 -7.05 -6.64
C ASN A 142 -22.67 -6.80 -7.10
N VAL A 143 -22.52 -6.26 -8.30
CA VAL A 143 -21.21 -5.93 -8.87
C VAL A 143 -21.29 -4.58 -9.57
N THR A 144 -20.26 -3.77 -9.39
CA THR A 144 -19.92 -2.69 -10.31
C THR A 144 -18.51 -2.96 -10.81
N GLU A 145 -18.30 -2.84 -12.10
CA GLU A 145 -17.02 -3.15 -12.72
C GLU A 145 -16.73 -2.20 -13.87
N GLU A 146 -15.44 -1.93 -14.05
CA GLU A 146 -14.86 -1.24 -15.18
C GLU A 146 -13.67 -2.09 -15.68
N ARG A 147 -13.16 -1.85 -16.89
CA ARG A 147 -12.15 -2.66 -17.62
C ARG A 147 -11.26 -3.58 -16.77
N VAL A 148 -10.54 -3.03 -15.78
CA VAL A 148 -9.57 -3.77 -14.97
C VAL A 148 -9.85 -3.75 -13.47
N ILE A 149 -10.92 -3.11 -13.02
CA ILE A 149 -11.22 -2.91 -11.59
C ILE A 149 -12.69 -3.20 -11.29
N SER A 150 -12.97 -3.87 -10.17
CA SER A 150 -14.35 -4.18 -9.80
C SER A 150 -14.58 -4.21 -8.30
N ILE A 151 -15.83 -3.95 -7.92
CA ILE A 151 -16.33 -4.05 -6.55
C ILE A 151 -17.48 -5.05 -6.56
N TYR A 152 -17.33 -6.14 -5.82
CA TYR A 152 -18.37 -7.13 -5.56
C TYR A 152 -18.92 -6.93 -4.16
N SER A 153 -20.23 -7.11 -4.01
CA SER A 153 -20.93 -6.87 -2.76
C SER A 153 -22.06 -7.86 -2.51
N ARG A 154 -22.11 -8.36 -1.27
CA ARG A 154 -23.26 -9.07 -0.72
C ARG A 154 -24.49 -8.16 -0.58
N TYR A 155 -24.24 -6.89 -0.30
CA TYR A 155 -25.24 -5.86 -0.02
C TYR A 155 -25.61 -5.05 -1.28
N PRO A 156 -26.82 -4.46 -1.36
CA PRO A 156 -27.26 -3.69 -2.51
C PRO A 156 -26.36 -2.47 -2.80
N ILE A 157 -25.90 -2.35 -4.05
CA ILE A 157 -25.20 -1.15 -4.55
C ILE A 157 -26.28 -0.14 -4.97
N LYS A 158 -26.29 1.05 -4.37
CA LYS A 158 -27.29 2.10 -4.65
C LYS A 158 -26.81 3.08 -5.71
N LYS A 159 -25.51 3.35 -5.74
CA LYS A 159 -24.86 4.21 -6.73
C LYS A 159 -23.43 3.74 -6.93
N SER A 160 -22.93 3.81 -8.15
CA SER A 160 -21.54 3.55 -8.47
C SER A 160 -21.07 4.39 -9.64
N GLY A 161 -19.76 4.40 -9.87
CA GLY A 161 -19.13 5.06 -11.00
C GLY A 161 -17.61 5.10 -10.88
N GLU A 162 -16.97 5.60 -11.92
CA GLU A 162 -15.52 5.84 -11.91
C GLU A 162 -15.18 7.08 -11.07
N VAL A 163 -14.04 7.02 -10.39
CA VAL A 163 -13.42 8.17 -9.70
C VAL A 163 -12.24 8.70 -10.52
N ILE A 164 -11.47 7.81 -11.16
CA ILE A 164 -10.41 8.18 -12.10
C ILE A 164 -10.82 7.64 -13.47
N ASN A 165 -10.89 8.54 -14.46
CA ASN A 165 -11.04 8.23 -15.88
C ASN A 165 -10.30 9.28 -16.72
N ASP A 166 -9.00 9.39 -16.49
CA ASP A 166 -8.11 10.40 -17.10
C ASP A 166 -7.37 9.87 -18.35
N GLY A 167 -7.68 8.64 -18.79
CA GLY A 167 -7.03 7.97 -19.91
C GLY A 167 -5.65 7.35 -19.57
N SER A 168 -5.22 7.41 -18.31
CA SER A 168 -4.06 6.64 -17.81
C SER A 168 -4.41 5.16 -17.64
N ASN A 169 -3.45 4.35 -17.16
CA ASN A 169 -3.70 2.95 -16.82
C ASN A 169 -4.06 2.78 -15.33
N GLY A 170 -4.07 3.86 -14.55
CA GLY A 170 -4.65 3.88 -13.23
C GLY A 170 -6.17 3.99 -13.30
N HIS A 171 -6.85 3.28 -12.41
CA HIS A 171 -8.29 3.22 -12.34
C HIS A 171 -8.76 3.35 -10.90
N SER A 172 -9.91 3.97 -10.70
CA SER A 172 -10.61 3.92 -9.42
C SER A 172 -12.11 3.88 -9.64
N LEU A 173 -12.78 3.04 -8.85
CA LEU A 173 -14.21 2.80 -8.92
C LEU A 173 -14.79 2.97 -7.53
N TYR A 174 -15.98 3.57 -7.42
CA TYR A 174 -16.71 3.64 -6.17
C TYR A 174 -18.05 2.94 -6.22
N ALA A 175 -18.53 2.54 -5.05
CA ALA A 175 -19.89 2.07 -4.82
C ALA A 175 -20.39 2.61 -3.48
N ASP A 176 -21.54 3.30 -3.50
CA ASP A 176 -22.31 3.62 -2.31
C ASP A 176 -23.21 2.41 -2.01
N ILE A 177 -22.93 1.71 -0.92
CA ILE A 177 -23.52 0.40 -0.58
C ILE A 177 -24.31 0.52 0.72
N ASP A 178 -25.52 -0.03 0.71
CA ASP A 178 -26.41 -0.09 1.87
C ASP A 178 -26.09 -1.34 2.72
N VAL A 179 -25.24 -1.17 3.73
CA VAL A 179 -24.86 -2.22 4.67
C VAL A 179 -25.83 -2.23 5.84
N ASN A 180 -26.90 -3.02 5.73
CA ASN A 180 -27.93 -3.20 6.76
C ASN A 180 -28.58 -1.88 7.24
N GLY A 181 -28.94 -0.99 6.31
CA GLY A 181 -29.58 0.29 6.61
C GLY A 181 -28.59 1.44 6.78
N LYS A 182 -27.29 1.19 6.64
CA LYS A 182 -26.23 2.21 6.72
C LYS A 182 -25.51 2.34 5.39
N MET A 183 -25.58 3.55 4.82
CA MET A 183 -24.82 3.87 3.61
C MET A 183 -23.33 4.03 3.93
N ILE A 184 -22.49 3.30 3.20
CA ILE A 184 -21.03 3.40 3.25
C ILE A 184 -20.53 3.50 1.81
N ARG A 185 -19.59 4.42 1.58
CA ARG A 185 -18.90 4.55 0.30
C ARG A 185 -17.68 3.65 0.29
N PHE A 186 -17.65 2.72 -0.64
CA PHE A 186 -16.51 1.86 -0.93
C PHE A 186 -15.78 2.40 -2.14
N ILE A 187 -14.45 2.54 -2.06
CA ILE A 187 -13.61 3.02 -3.16
C ILE A 187 -12.51 2.00 -3.40
N ASN A 188 -12.50 1.42 -4.58
CA ASN A 188 -11.44 0.53 -5.06
C ASN A 188 -10.43 1.36 -5.87
N ILE A 189 -9.14 1.14 -5.64
CA ILE A 189 -8.02 1.83 -6.28
C ILE A 189 -7.11 0.82 -6.98
N TYR A 190 -6.67 1.21 -8.18
CA TYR A 190 -5.50 0.68 -8.86
C TYR A 190 -4.72 1.88 -9.42
N LEU A 191 -3.71 2.38 -8.71
CA LEU A 191 -2.93 3.54 -9.20
C LEU A 191 -2.00 3.14 -10.35
N GLU A 192 -1.59 4.14 -11.14
CA GLU A 192 -0.72 3.96 -12.31
C GLU A 192 0.49 3.03 -12.02
N PRO A 193 0.63 1.90 -12.72
CA PRO A 193 1.75 1.00 -12.47
C PRO A 193 3.08 1.63 -12.88
N PHE A 194 4.17 1.23 -12.22
CA PHE A 194 5.52 1.71 -12.54
C PHE A 194 6.14 1.10 -13.82
N TYR A 195 5.44 0.18 -14.50
CA TYR A 195 5.92 -0.57 -15.68
C TYR A 195 7.30 -1.20 -15.48
N LEU A 196 7.54 -1.73 -14.29
CA LEU A 196 8.80 -2.36 -13.94
C LEU A 196 8.89 -3.72 -14.59
N LYS A 197 9.94 -3.93 -15.39
CA LYS A 197 10.28 -5.26 -15.91
C LYS A 197 11.41 -5.84 -15.07
N LYS A 198 11.30 -7.14 -14.71
CA LYS A 198 12.27 -7.83 -13.85
C LYS A 198 13.72 -7.72 -14.33
N ASP A 199 13.93 -7.69 -15.64
CA ASP A 199 15.25 -7.55 -16.27
C ASP A 199 15.91 -6.20 -15.99
N MET A 200 15.14 -5.15 -15.70
CA MET A 200 15.66 -3.83 -15.31
C MET A 200 16.31 -3.85 -13.92
N LEU A 201 15.84 -4.73 -13.03
CA LEU A 201 16.36 -4.86 -11.66
C LEU A 201 17.50 -5.88 -11.55
N ARG A 202 17.73 -6.71 -12.58
CA ARG A 202 18.80 -7.70 -12.59
C ARG A 202 20.13 -7.03 -12.98
N PRO A 203 21.12 -6.97 -12.05
CA PRO A 203 22.42 -6.40 -12.36
C PRO A 203 23.15 -7.25 -13.41
N THR A 204 23.88 -6.60 -14.28
CA THR A 204 24.81 -7.21 -15.24
C THR A 204 26.25 -6.99 -14.76
N ARG A 205 27.22 -7.63 -15.43
CA ARG A 205 28.65 -7.40 -15.15
C ARG A 205 29.16 -6.03 -15.62
N ASP A 206 28.38 -5.31 -16.42
CA ASP A 206 28.76 -4.01 -16.98
C ASP A 206 28.12 -2.87 -16.20
N ASN A 207 28.95 -2.06 -15.56
CA ASN A 207 28.52 -0.91 -14.76
C ASN A 207 27.76 0.13 -15.60
N LYS A 208 28.14 0.36 -16.87
CA LYS A 208 27.45 1.33 -17.72
C LYS A 208 26.03 0.88 -18.04
N ILE A 209 25.84 -0.42 -18.28
CA ILE A 209 24.51 -1.00 -18.48
C ILE A 209 23.67 -0.87 -17.20
N ASN A 210 24.27 -1.12 -16.03
CA ASN A 210 23.57 -0.99 -14.75
C ASN A 210 23.17 0.46 -14.46
N GLU A 211 24.05 1.43 -14.72
CA GLU A 211 23.76 2.87 -14.59
C GLU A 211 22.62 3.30 -15.52
N GLU A 212 22.63 2.84 -16.77
CA GLU A 212 21.59 3.17 -17.73
C GLU A 212 20.23 2.56 -17.33
N LYS A 213 20.22 1.29 -16.89
CA LYS A 213 19.02 0.66 -16.34
C LYS A 213 18.47 1.44 -15.14
N ALA A 214 19.35 1.83 -14.20
CA ALA A 214 18.94 2.61 -13.03
C ALA A 214 18.40 4.00 -13.41
N ARG A 215 18.98 4.65 -14.42
CA ARG A 215 18.51 5.94 -14.95
C ARG A 215 17.11 5.82 -15.56
N ILE A 216 16.90 4.82 -16.42
CA ILE A 216 15.59 4.55 -17.05
C ILE A 216 14.55 4.19 -15.99
N LEU A 217 14.92 3.36 -15.03
CA LEU A 217 14.06 2.98 -13.91
C LEU A 217 13.64 4.20 -13.10
N GLY A 218 14.62 5.05 -12.72
CA GLY A 218 14.38 6.27 -11.97
C GLY A 218 13.54 7.29 -12.75
N SER A 219 13.70 7.39 -14.08
CA SER A 219 12.86 8.30 -14.88
C SER A 219 11.42 7.82 -14.97
N ARG A 220 11.17 6.51 -15.14
CA ARG A 220 9.83 5.94 -15.15
C ARG A 220 9.12 6.09 -13.81
N MET A 221 9.82 5.76 -12.72
CA MET A 221 9.28 5.97 -11.36
C MET A 221 8.95 7.43 -11.10
N ALA A 222 9.82 8.34 -11.52
CA ALA A 222 9.58 9.78 -11.39
C ALA A 222 8.32 10.22 -12.14
N GLU A 223 8.06 9.66 -13.32
CA GLU A 223 6.87 9.98 -14.10
C GLU A 223 5.61 9.43 -13.45
N SER A 224 5.60 8.15 -13.05
CA SER A 224 4.48 7.57 -12.30
C SER A 224 4.18 8.34 -11.02
N PHE A 225 5.19 8.81 -10.27
CA PHE A 225 4.95 9.66 -9.09
C PHE A 225 4.24 10.99 -9.43
N ARG A 226 4.47 11.55 -10.62
CA ARG A 226 3.79 12.77 -11.08
C ARG A 226 2.34 12.49 -11.46
N ILE A 227 2.09 11.36 -12.13
CA ILE A 227 0.73 10.89 -12.47
C ILE A 227 -0.05 10.58 -11.19
N HIS A 228 0.56 9.84 -10.25
CA HIS A 228 -0.02 9.55 -8.94
C HIS A 228 -0.43 10.82 -8.20
N GLN A 229 0.33 11.90 -8.28
CA GLN A 229 -0.04 13.14 -7.63
C GLN A 229 -1.41 13.66 -8.08
N ASP A 230 -1.73 13.54 -9.37
CA ASP A 230 -3.00 13.99 -9.93
C ASP A 230 -4.13 13.02 -9.55
N GLN A 231 -3.91 11.72 -9.71
CA GLN A 231 -4.84 10.67 -9.31
C GLN A 231 -5.20 10.74 -7.81
N VAL A 232 -4.19 10.95 -6.97
CA VAL A 232 -4.36 11.12 -5.52
C VAL A 232 -5.18 12.37 -5.21
N ALA A 233 -4.99 13.47 -5.94
CA ALA A 233 -5.75 14.70 -5.72
C ALA A 233 -7.25 14.50 -6.03
N GLU A 234 -7.56 13.83 -7.15
CA GLU A 234 -8.93 13.51 -7.56
C GLU A 234 -9.62 12.58 -6.55
N ILE A 235 -8.99 11.44 -6.23
CA ILE A 235 -9.51 10.52 -5.21
C ILE A 235 -9.67 11.24 -3.87
N ARG A 236 -8.72 12.10 -3.49
CA ARG A 236 -8.78 12.79 -2.20
C ARG A 236 -9.97 13.74 -2.11
N SER A 237 -10.26 14.49 -3.18
CA SER A 237 -11.47 15.32 -3.24
C SER A 237 -12.69 14.43 -3.09
N PHE A 238 -12.75 13.33 -3.83
CA PHE A 238 -13.89 12.41 -3.80
C PHE A 238 -14.14 11.75 -2.42
N ILE A 239 -13.09 11.45 -1.66
CA ILE A 239 -13.20 11.02 -0.25
C ILE A 239 -13.76 12.15 0.61
N THR A 240 -13.22 13.36 0.46
CA THR A 240 -13.55 14.51 1.32
C THR A 240 -14.99 14.99 1.09
N ASP A 241 -15.46 14.93 -0.15
CA ASP A 241 -16.81 15.35 -0.57
C ASP A 241 -17.87 14.26 -0.32
N SER A 242 -17.47 13.10 0.21
CA SER A 242 -18.42 12.02 0.50
C SER A 242 -19.36 12.39 1.64
N PRO A 243 -20.69 12.24 1.48
CA PRO A 243 -21.64 12.42 2.57
C PRO A 243 -21.71 11.19 3.50
N TYR A 244 -20.97 10.12 3.19
CA TYR A 244 -21.01 8.84 3.90
C TYR A 244 -19.64 8.49 4.48
N PRO A 245 -19.58 7.64 5.51
CA PRO A 245 -18.35 6.96 5.90
C PRO A 245 -17.71 6.25 4.71
N VAL A 246 -16.39 6.30 4.60
CA VAL A 246 -15.62 5.75 3.49
C VAL A 246 -14.81 4.54 3.95
N ILE A 247 -14.80 3.48 3.14
CA ILE A 247 -13.77 2.44 3.15
C ILE A 247 -13.09 2.46 1.78
N ILE A 248 -11.78 2.64 1.76
CA ILE A 248 -10.99 2.75 0.53
C ILE A 248 -9.82 1.79 0.57
N GLY A 249 -9.52 1.17 -0.55
CA GLY A 249 -8.42 0.24 -0.65
C GLY A 249 -8.19 -0.27 -2.04
N GLY A 250 -7.24 -1.18 -2.18
CA GLY A 250 -6.77 -1.60 -3.48
C GLY A 250 -5.25 -1.63 -3.55
N ASP A 251 -4.75 -1.67 -4.77
CA ASP A 251 -3.34 -1.60 -5.09
C ASP A 251 -2.96 -0.15 -5.39
N PHE A 252 -2.20 0.44 -4.48
CA PHE A 252 -1.79 1.83 -4.57
C PHE A 252 -0.51 2.00 -5.36
N ASN A 253 0.11 0.90 -5.83
CA ASN A 253 1.42 0.92 -6.48
C ASN A 253 2.42 1.81 -5.72
N SER A 254 2.35 1.87 -4.39
CA SER A 254 3.17 2.79 -3.60
C SER A 254 3.38 2.29 -2.18
N VAL A 255 4.57 2.52 -1.66
CA VAL A 255 5.00 1.98 -0.36
C VAL A 255 4.60 2.88 0.80
N PRO A 256 4.63 2.38 2.04
CA PRO A 256 4.28 3.21 3.19
C PRO A 256 5.14 4.46 3.30
N SER A 257 4.52 5.55 3.77
CA SER A 257 5.16 6.87 3.90
C SER A 257 5.53 7.54 2.57
N SER A 258 5.02 7.07 1.44
CA SER A 258 5.03 7.84 0.19
C SER A 258 3.98 8.95 0.22
N TYR A 259 4.02 9.86 -0.77
CA TYR A 259 3.00 10.90 -0.95
C TYR A 259 1.58 10.31 -1.04
N GLU A 260 1.41 9.26 -1.84
CA GLU A 260 0.15 8.54 -2.05
C GLU A 260 -0.40 8.03 -0.72
N TYR A 261 0.43 7.35 0.08
CA TYR A 261 0.05 6.86 1.41
C TYR A 261 -0.42 8.02 2.30
N TYR A 262 0.36 9.08 2.44
CA TYR A 262 0.03 10.18 3.36
C TYR A 262 -1.26 10.89 2.97
N HIS A 263 -1.48 11.13 1.67
CA HIS A 263 -2.59 11.93 1.21
C HIS A 263 -3.90 11.13 1.13
N LEU A 264 -3.85 9.87 0.68
CA LEU A 264 -5.04 9.02 0.62
C LEU A 264 -5.47 8.50 2.00
N SER A 265 -4.53 8.26 2.93
CA SER A 265 -4.87 7.86 4.30
C SER A 265 -5.22 9.02 5.23
N LYS A 266 -5.10 10.29 4.80
CA LYS A 266 -5.33 11.45 5.67
C LYS A 266 -6.75 11.43 6.27
N ASN A 267 -6.86 11.56 7.58
CA ASN A 267 -8.13 11.46 8.33
C ASN A 267 -8.85 10.09 8.21
N LEU A 268 -8.15 9.05 7.75
CA LEU A 268 -8.63 7.67 7.75
C LEU A 268 -7.72 6.81 8.66
N ASN A 269 -8.23 5.67 9.11
CA ASN A 269 -7.44 4.68 9.84
C ASN A 269 -6.89 3.64 8.86
N ASP A 270 -5.59 3.32 8.97
CA ASP A 270 -4.97 2.19 8.29
C ASP A 270 -5.31 0.89 9.01
N ALA A 271 -6.02 -0.02 8.33
CA ALA A 271 -6.45 -1.28 8.91
C ALA A 271 -5.29 -2.14 9.41
N PHE A 272 -4.11 -2.08 8.76
CA PHE A 272 -2.92 -2.77 9.24
C PHE A 272 -2.36 -2.15 10.51
N MET A 273 -2.39 -0.81 10.62
CA MET A 273 -1.91 -0.11 11.82
C MET A 273 -2.81 -0.40 13.03
N ASP A 274 -4.11 -0.57 12.80
CA ASP A 274 -5.10 -0.85 13.82
C ASP A 274 -5.08 -2.33 14.27
N ALA A 275 -5.06 -3.27 13.31
CA ALA A 275 -5.32 -4.70 13.59
C ALA A 275 -4.28 -5.68 13.01
N GLY A 276 -3.23 -5.19 12.37
CA GLY A 276 -2.19 -6.02 11.75
C GLY A 276 -1.20 -6.60 12.75
N SER A 277 -0.72 -7.81 12.45
CA SER A 277 0.36 -8.46 13.18
C SER A 277 1.35 -9.12 12.21
N GLY A 278 2.65 -8.92 12.44
CA GLY A 278 3.72 -9.38 11.56
C GLY A 278 3.99 -8.41 10.39
N SER A 279 4.45 -8.95 9.27
CA SER A 279 4.77 -8.16 8.07
C SER A 279 3.53 -7.90 7.21
N ALA A 280 3.39 -6.67 6.72
CA ALA A 280 2.36 -6.26 5.76
C ALA A 280 2.74 -6.42 4.29
N THR A 281 3.87 -7.08 3.95
CA THR A 281 4.24 -7.35 2.55
C THR A 281 3.03 -7.86 1.78
N SER A 282 2.63 -7.24 0.67
CA SER A 282 1.51 -7.70 -0.15
C SER A 282 1.98 -8.09 -1.54
N PHE A 283 3.10 -7.54 -2.01
CA PHE A 283 3.72 -7.86 -3.28
C PHE A 283 4.95 -8.76 -3.07
N HIS A 284 5.04 -9.87 -3.81
CA HIS A 284 6.08 -10.89 -3.59
C HIS A 284 6.95 -11.22 -4.81
N ASP A 285 6.73 -10.53 -5.93
CA ASP A 285 7.48 -10.79 -7.15
C ASP A 285 8.97 -10.40 -7.06
N TYR A 286 9.29 -9.50 -6.13
CA TYR A 286 10.64 -9.09 -5.81
C TYR A 286 11.14 -9.76 -4.53
N LYS A 287 12.46 -9.97 -4.44
CA LYS A 287 13.12 -10.57 -3.26
C LYS A 287 13.06 -9.71 -1.99
N PHE A 288 12.47 -8.52 -2.07
CA PHE A 288 12.36 -7.57 -0.97
C PHE A 288 10.89 -7.40 -0.57
N PRO A 289 10.59 -7.34 0.75
CA PRO A 289 9.24 -7.17 1.23
C PRO A 289 8.69 -5.81 0.77
N ILE A 290 7.59 -5.82 0.01
CA ILE A 290 6.92 -4.61 -0.48
C ILE A 290 5.44 -4.67 -0.09
N ARG A 291 4.95 -3.61 0.56
CA ARG A 291 3.54 -3.39 0.84
C ARG A 291 3.05 -2.31 -0.12
N ILE A 292 2.08 -2.65 -0.97
CA ILE A 292 1.44 -1.71 -1.91
C ILE A 292 -0.09 -1.84 -1.91
N ASP A 293 -0.63 -2.86 -1.26
CA ASP A 293 -2.06 -3.06 -1.09
C ASP A 293 -2.52 -2.58 0.29
N TYR A 294 -3.55 -1.74 0.31
CA TYR A 294 -4.02 -1.08 1.54
C TYR A 294 -5.53 -1.18 1.71
N LEU A 295 -5.96 -1.06 2.97
CA LEU A 295 -7.34 -0.81 3.35
C LEU A 295 -7.34 0.30 4.41
N PHE A 296 -8.02 1.40 4.09
CA PHE A 296 -8.26 2.54 4.96
C PHE A 296 -9.77 2.69 5.22
N SER A 297 -10.12 3.27 6.36
CA SER A 297 -11.52 3.46 6.75
C SER A 297 -11.74 4.74 7.55
N SER A 298 -12.92 5.34 7.45
CA SER A 298 -13.29 6.52 8.25
C SER A 298 -13.12 6.27 9.76
N PRO A 299 -12.84 7.29 10.58
CA PRO A 299 -12.55 7.16 12.02
C PRO A 299 -13.53 6.29 12.83
N GLU A 300 -14.80 6.32 12.47
CA GLU A 300 -15.92 5.60 13.10
C GLU A 300 -16.04 4.12 12.72
N ILE A 301 -15.37 3.70 11.64
CA ILE A 301 -15.25 2.30 11.21
C ILE A 301 -13.88 1.80 11.65
N LYS A 302 -13.85 0.80 12.52
CA LYS A 302 -12.59 0.28 13.08
C LYS A 302 -12.28 -1.11 12.52
N ALA A 303 -11.05 -1.28 12.01
CA ALA A 303 -10.56 -2.60 11.67
C ALA A 303 -10.40 -3.43 12.95
N THR A 304 -10.86 -4.68 12.92
CA THR A 304 -10.81 -5.60 14.06
C THR A 304 -9.92 -6.81 13.80
N SER A 305 -9.56 -7.06 12.55
CA SER A 305 -8.59 -8.07 12.11
C SER A 305 -7.95 -7.62 10.81
N TYR A 306 -6.67 -7.96 10.58
CA TYR A 306 -6.01 -7.77 9.29
C TYR A 306 -5.08 -8.95 9.00
N THR A 307 -5.23 -9.54 7.81
CA THR A 307 -4.44 -10.69 7.37
C THR A 307 -3.99 -10.51 5.93
N VAL A 308 -2.74 -10.86 5.63
CA VAL A 308 -2.26 -11.05 4.26
C VAL A 308 -2.16 -12.54 3.96
N LYS A 309 -2.91 -13.01 2.96
CA LYS A 309 -3.06 -14.44 2.64
C LYS A 309 -1.89 -14.97 1.80
N ARG A 310 -0.81 -15.38 2.47
CA ARG A 310 0.48 -15.75 1.87
C ARG A 310 0.55 -17.12 1.21
N ASP A 311 -0.40 -17.98 1.54
CA ASP A 311 -0.54 -19.33 1.01
C ASP A 311 -1.18 -19.34 -0.39
N LEU A 312 -1.89 -18.27 -0.78
CA LEU A 312 -2.44 -18.13 -2.12
C LEU A 312 -1.41 -17.47 -3.06
N LYS A 313 -0.93 -18.20 -4.07
CA LYS A 313 0.14 -17.76 -5.00
C LYS A 313 -0.27 -17.87 -6.47
N ILE A 314 -1.44 -17.34 -6.80
CA ILE A 314 -1.97 -17.30 -8.18
C ILE A 314 -1.77 -15.94 -8.87
N SER A 315 -1.29 -14.96 -8.11
CA SER A 315 -0.92 -13.59 -8.52
C SER A 315 0.45 -13.25 -7.91
N ASP A 316 1.12 -12.23 -8.42
CA ASP A 316 2.30 -11.60 -7.83
C ASP A 316 1.97 -10.72 -6.60
N HIS A 317 0.69 -10.48 -6.36
CA HIS A 317 0.15 -9.96 -5.11
C HIS A 317 -0.42 -11.07 -4.22
N PHE A 318 -0.46 -10.82 -2.92
CA PHE A 318 -1.21 -11.59 -1.94
C PHE A 318 -2.52 -10.85 -1.60
N PRO A 319 -3.65 -11.56 -1.44
CA PRO A 319 -4.89 -10.95 -0.97
C PRO A 319 -4.70 -10.32 0.41
N VAL A 320 -5.25 -9.12 0.58
CA VAL A 320 -5.37 -8.44 1.87
C VAL A 320 -6.81 -8.56 2.35
N ILE A 321 -6.97 -9.10 3.56
CA ILE A 321 -8.27 -9.37 4.19
C ILE A 321 -8.36 -8.54 5.46
N SER A 322 -9.44 -7.77 5.61
CA SER A 322 -9.73 -7.05 6.84
C SER A 322 -11.18 -7.24 7.26
N SER A 323 -11.40 -7.34 8.57
CA SER A 323 -12.74 -7.25 9.15
C SER A 323 -12.88 -5.90 9.81
N PHE A 324 -14.06 -5.30 9.69
CA PHE A 324 -14.39 -4.02 10.26
C PHE A 324 -15.57 -4.15 11.22
N LYS A 325 -15.58 -3.29 12.23
CA LYS A 325 -16.75 -3.08 13.09
C LYS A 325 -17.48 -1.83 12.63
N ILE A 326 -18.66 -2.04 12.07
CA ILE A 326 -19.62 -1.01 11.74
C ILE A 326 -20.62 -0.92 12.89
N LYS A 327 -20.77 0.27 13.45
CA LYS A 327 -21.84 0.58 14.42
C LYS A 327 -23.19 0.69 13.76
#